data_AF-A0A4U9VZQ3-F1
#
_entry.id   AF-A0A4U9VZQ3-F1
#
_cell.length_a   1.000
_cell.length_b   1.000
_cell.length_c   1.000
_cell.angle_alpha   90.00
_cell.angle_beta   90.00
_cell.angle_gamma   90.00
#
_symmetry.space_group_name_H-M   'P 1'
#
loop_
_entity.id
_entity.type
_entity.pdbx_description
1 polymer ?
#
loop_
_entity_poly.entity_id
_entity_poly.type
_entity_poly.pdbx_seq_one_letter_code
_entity_poly.pdbx_strand_id
1 'polypeptide(L)'
;MVKKTLNLWLALLPIVAMLTLLIVGYGVWELRIEPLLLLSAAVAAGLALWQGYSWDDIINSIVSKLAKAMPVIMILICVGGLIGTWMISGTIPYMVYWG
;
A
#
# COMPACT_ATOMS: atom_id res chain seq x y z
N MET A 1 3.72 -29.66 1.06
CA MET A 1 2.88 -28.99 0.05
C MET A 1 3.79 -28.32 -0.97
N VAL A 2 3.71 -28.73 -2.23
CA VAL A 2 4.57 -28.20 -3.32
C VAL A 2 4.14 -26.76 -3.60
N LYS A 3 4.98 -25.78 -3.22
CA LYS A 3 4.77 -24.38 -3.57
C LYS A 3 4.93 -24.26 -5.09
N LYS A 4 3.84 -24.06 -5.82
CA LYS A 4 3.86 -23.91 -7.29
C LYS A 4 4.77 -22.72 -7.62
N THR A 5 5.84 -22.97 -8.36
CA THR A 5 6.72 -21.93 -8.88
C THR A 5 5.88 -20.93 -9.66
N LEU A 6 6.07 -19.64 -9.36
CA LEU A 6 5.30 -18.56 -9.97
C LEU A 6 5.54 -18.58 -11.49
N ASN A 7 4.51 -18.94 -12.24
CA ASN A 7 4.39 -18.46 -13.60
C ASN A 7 4.11 -16.96 -13.55
N LEU A 8 4.80 -16.17 -14.38
CA LEU A 8 4.55 -14.72 -14.54
C LEU A 8 3.06 -14.42 -14.77
N TRP A 9 2.37 -15.33 -15.48
CA TRP A 9 0.94 -15.29 -15.73
C TRP A 9 0.06 -15.31 -14.46
N LEU A 10 0.50 -16.01 -13.41
CA LEU A 10 -0.22 -16.09 -12.14
C LEU A 10 0.04 -14.86 -11.26
N ALA A 11 1.22 -14.25 -11.36
CA ALA A 11 1.54 -13.01 -10.65
C ALA A 11 0.73 -11.81 -11.18
N LEU A 12 0.38 -11.82 -12.47
CA LEU A 12 -0.39 -10.76 -13.11
C LEU A 12 -1.87 -10.77 -12.68
N LEU A 13 -2.41 -11.93 -12.31
CA LEU A 13 -3.82 -12.13 -12.00
C LEU A 13 -4.34 -11.25 -10.84
N PRO A 14 -3.70 -11.18 -9.66
CA PRO A 14 -4.15 -10.28 -8.59
C PRO A 14 -4.01 -8.80 -8.95
N ILE A 15 -3.03 -8.42 -9.78
CA ILE A 15 -2.85 -7.03 -10.24
C ILE A 15 -4.00 -6.64 -11.16
N VAL A 16 -4.32 -7.49 -12.13
CA VAL A 16 -5.44 -7.27 -13.05
C VAL A 16 -6.76 -7.24 -12.29
N ALA A 17 -6.98 -8.17 -11.35
CA ALA A 17 -8.18 -8.18 -10.52
C ALA A 17 -8.35 -6.90 -9.68
N MET A 18 -7.26 -6.38 -9.11
CA MET A 18 -7.28 -5.12 -8.38
C MET A 18 -7.58 -3.93 -9.30
N LEU A 19 -6.95 -3.87 -10.47
CA LEU A 19 -7.15 -2.78 -11.44
C LEU A 19 -8.58 -2.78 -11.99
N THR A 20 -9.12 -3.94 -12.37
CA THR A 20 -10.51 -4.02 -12.87
C THR A 20 -11.51 -3.62 -11.80
N LEU A 21 -11.30 -4.06 -10.55
CA LEU A 21 -12.14 -3.64 -9.42
C LEU A 21 -12.09 -2.13 -9.20
N LEU A 22 -10.91 -1.51 -9.20
CA LEU A 22 -10.77 -0.07 -9.01
C LEU A 22 -11.37 0.74 -10.18
N ILE A 23 -11.04 0.37 -11.42
CA ILE A 23 -11.51 1.09 -12.60
C ILE A 23 -13.04 1.00 -12.72
N VAL A 24 -13.62 -0.17 -12.50
CA VAL A 24 -15.08 -0.35 -12.60
C VAL A 24 -15.79 0.22 -11.37
N GLY A 25 -15.32 -0.11 -10.16
CA GLY A 25 -16.00 0.26 -8.92
C GLY A 25 -15.89 1.76 -8.61
N TYR A 26 -14.69 2.33 -8.70
CA TYR A 26 -14.50 3.76 -8.46
C TYR A 26 -14.83 4.59 -9.71
N GLY A 27 -14.39 4.14 -10.89
CA GLY A 27 -14.52 4.94 -12.13
C GLY A 27 -15.92 4.96 -12.74
N VAL A 28 -16.70 3.88 -12.63
CA VAL A 28 -18.05 3.80 -13.24
C VAL A 28 -19.15 3.99 -12.21
N TRP A 29 -18.98 3.45 -11.00
CA TRP A 29 -20.02 3.46 -9.96
C TRP A 29 -19.79 4.49 -8.84
N GLU A 30 -18.68 5.25 -8.88
CA GLU A 30 -18.31 6.24 -7.85
C GLU A 30 -18.35 5.67 -6.42
N LEU A 31 -18.11 4.36 -6.26
CA LEU A 31 -18.07 3.75 -4.93
C LEU A 31 -16.84 4.23 -4.17
N ARG A 32 -17.00 4.33 -2.85
CA ARG A 32 -15.89 4.53 -1.92
C ARG A 32 -14.78 3.50 -2.17
N ILE A 33 -13.54 3.97 -2.20
CA ILE A 33 -12.34 3.16 -2.48
C ILE A 33 -12.07 2.15 -1.37
N GLU A 34 -12.41 2.48 -0.12
CA GLU A 34 -12.11 1.63 1.05
C GLU A 34 -12.72 0.23 0.96
N PRO A 35 -14.05 0.05 0.75
CA PRO A 35 -14.64 -1.28 0.59
C PRO A 35 -14.14 -2.02 -0.66
N LEU A 36 -13.79 -1.27 -1.72
CA LEU A 36 -13.30 -1.83 -2.98
C LEU A 36 -11.91 -2.46 -2.82
N LEU A 37 -11.03 -1.78 -2.07
CA LEU A 37 -9.71 -2.31 -1.70
C LEU A 37 -9.83 -3.55 -0.81
N LEU A 38 -10.74 -3.55 0.17
CA LEU A 38 -10.99 -4.71 1.03
C LEU A 38 -11.44 -5.94 0.21
N LEU A 39 -12.35 -5.74 -0.76
CA LEU A 39 -12.80 -6.79 -1.65
C LEU A 39 -11.64 -7.32 -2.52
N SER A 40 -10.82 -6.43 -3.07
CA SER A 40 -9.64 -6.82 -3.85
C SER A 40 -8.62 -7.61 -3.03
N ALA A 41 -8.43 -7.23 -1.77
CA ALA A 41 -7.56 -7.95 -0.83
C ALA A 41 -8.11 -9.34 -0.51
N ALA A 42 -9.43 -9.49 -0.36
CA ALA A 42 -10.06 -10.80 -0.16
C ALA A 42 -9.86 -11.71 -1.38
N VAL A 43 -10.01 -11.18 -2.60
CA VAL A 43 -9.74 -11.92 -3.84
C VAL A 43 -8.27 -12.34 -3.91
N ALA A 44 -7.33 -11.43 -3.61
CA ALA A 44 -5.91 -11.73 -3.60
C ALA A 44 -5.54 -12.78 -2.54
N ALA A 45 -6.15 -12.73 -1.35
CA ALA A 45 -5.96 -13.71 -0.30
C ALA A 45 -6.49 -15.09 -0.71
N GLY A 46 -7.67 -15.15 -1.35
CA GLY A 46 -8.22 -16.40 -1.90
C GLY A 46 -7.32 -17.03 -2.96
N LEU A 47 -6.73 -16.21 -3.84
CA LEU A 47 -5.76 -16.65 -4.84
C LEU A 47 -4.47 -17.18 -4.18
N ALA A 48 -3.98 -16.53 -3.14
CA ALA A 48 -2.80 -16.97 -2.40
C ALA A 48 -3.03 -18.31 -1.70
N LEU A 49 -4.22 -18.53 -1.10
CA LEU A 49 -4.61 -19.81 -0.52
C LEU A 49 -4.68 -20.90 -1.60
N TRP A 50 -5.25 -20.60 -2.78
CA TRP A 50 -5.30 -21.54 -3.90
C TRP A 50 -3.91 -21.91 -4.45
N GLN A 51 -2.95 -21.00 -4.36
CA GLN A 51 -1.55 -21.22 -4.71
C GLN A 51 -0.82 -22.16 -3.73
N GLY A 52 -1.44 -22.48 -2.58
CA GLY A 52 -0.88 -23.33 -1.54
C GLY A 52 -0.10 -22.58 -0.46
N TYR A 53 -0.24 -21.25 -0.37
CA TYR A 53 0.26 -20.52 0.80
C TYR A 53 -0.67 -20.75 2.00
N SER A 54 -0.08 -20.92 3.19
CA SER A 54 -0.85 -20.97 4.43
C SER A 54 -1.34 -19.59 4.83
N TRP A 55 -2.37 -19.54 5.67
CA TRP A 55 -2.84 -18.29 6.27
C TRP A 55 -1.73 -17.56 7.05
N ASP A 56 -0.91 -18.32 7.78
CA ASP A 56 0.25 -17.78 8.49
C ASP A 56 1.30 -17.19 7.55
N ASP A 57 1.56 -17.81 6.38
CA ASP A 57 2.47 -17.27 5.37
C ASP A 57 1.99 -15.90 4.86
N ILE A 58 0.67 -15.76 4.65
CA ILE A 58 0.04 -14.51 4.20
C ILE A 58 0.18 -13.42 5.26
N ILE A 59 -0.17 -13.72 6.52
CA ILE A 59 -0.07 -12.75 7.63
C ILE A 59 1.38 -12.31 7.83
N ASN A 60 2.32 -13.26 7.91
CA ASN A 60 3.73 -12.94 8.09
C ASN A 60 4.27 -12.07 6.96
N SER A 61 3.83 -12.32 5.72
CA SER A 61 4.19 -11.49 4.58
C SER A 61 3.66 -10.05 4.70
N ILE A 62 2.43 -9.87 5.18
CA ILE A 62 1.83 -8.55 5.42
C ILE A 62 2.62 -7.82 6.51
N VAL A 63 2.86 -8.47 7.65
CA VAL A 63 3.61 -7.89 8.78
C VAL A 63 5.03 -7.50 8.37
N SER A 64 5.73 -8.35 7.60
CA SER A 64 7.06 -8.03 7.09
C SER A 64 7.06 -6.80 6.19
N LYS A 65 6.07 -6.66 5.30
CA LYS A 65 5.94 -5.47 4.43
C LYS A 65 5.63 -4.21 5.22
N LEU A 66 4.77 -4.29 6.23
CA LEU A 66 4.49 -3.18 7.13
C LEU A 66 5.74 -2.77 7.92
N ALA A 67 6.47 -3.75 8.50
CA ALA A 67 7.71 -3.50 9.23
C ALA A 67 8.77 -2.82 8.35
N LYS A 68 8.87 -3.16 7.06
CA LYS A 68 9.75 -2.48 6.11
C LYS A 68 9.36 -1.03 5.84
N ALA A 69 8.09 -0.67 5.98
CA ALA A 69 7.62 0.71 5.80
C ALA A 69 7.82 1.58 7.06
N MET A 70 7.95 0.98 8.25
CA MET A 70 8.09 1.70 9.52
C MET A 70 9.22 2.75 9.54
N PRO A 71 10.45 2.46 9.08
CA PRO A 71 11.54 3.46 9.09
C PRO A 71 11.21 4.70 8.25
N VAL A 72 10.52 4.51 7.13
CA VAL A 72 10.12 5.62 6.25
C VAL A 72 9.09 6.51 6.96
N ILE A 73 8.12 5.91 7.64
CA ILE A 73 7.12 6.64 8.43
C ILE A 73 7.81 7.47 9.52
N MET A 74 8.79 6.89 10.22
CA MET A 74 9.57 7.62 11.24
C MET A 74 10.30 8.83 10.65
N ILE A 75 10.94 8.68 9.48
CA ILE A 75 11.61 9.78 8.80
C ILE A 75 10.60 10.88 8.43
N LEU A 76 9.45 10.51 7.86
CA LEU A 76 8.40 11.46 7.48
C LEU A 76 7.87 12.25 8.67
N ILE A 77 7.71 11.61 9.84
CA ILE A 77 7.30 12.28 11.08
C ILE A 77 8.35 13.31 11.52
N CYS A 78 9.63 12.92 11.53
CA CYS A 78 10.72 13.83 11.91
C CYS A 78 10.84 15.03 10.95
N VAL A 79 10.79 14.78 9.64
CA VAL A 79 10.91 15.82 8.61
C VAL A 79 9.70 16.74 8.63
N GLY A 80 8.49 16.19 8.73
CA GLY A 80 7.26 16.98 8.85
C GLY A 80 7.28 17.90 10.08
N GLY A 81 7.74 17.37 11.22
CA GLY A 81 7.94 18.17 12.43
C GLY A 81 8.97 19.29 12.24
N LEU A 82 10.12 19.00 11.63
CA LEU A 82 11.17 19.98 11.36
C LEU A 82 10.69 21.11 10.43
N ILE A 83 10.01 20.78 9.34
CA ILE A 83 9.45 21.78 8.42
C ILE A 83 8.39 22.63 9.15
N GLY A 84 7.55 22.00 9.97
CA GLY A 84 6.56 22.69 10.79
C GLY A 84 7.19 23.71 11.76
N THR A 85 8.27 23.35 12.46
CA THR A 85 8.96 24.27 13.38
C THR A 85 9.63 25.42 12.63
N TRP A 86 10.22 25.18 11.47
CA TRP A 86 10.81 26.24 10.64
C TRP A 86 9.78 27.18 10.04
N MET A 87 8.58 26.69 9.71
CA MET A 87 7.46 27.52 9.28
C MET A 87 7.02 28.46 10.40
N ILE A 88 6.87 27.94 11.63
CA ILE A 88 6.45 28.73 12.80
C ILE A 88 7.54 29.72 13.24
N SER A 89 8.81 29.31 13.21
CA SER A 89 9.96 30.14 13.58
C SER A 89 10.22 31.27 12.59
N GLY A 90 9.56 31.28 11.44
CA GLY A 90 9.78 32.30 10.40
C GLY A 90 11.05 32.07 9.57
N THR A 91 11.83 31.01 9.81
CA THR A 91 13.08 30.72 9.07
C THR A 91 12.81 30.45 7.59
N ILE A 92 11.83 29.59 7.27
CA ILE A 92 11.41 29.36 5.87
C ILE A 92 10.77 30.63 5.27
N PRO A 93 9.78 31.28 5.91
CA PRO A 93 9.19 32.53 5.41
C PRO A 93 10.23 33.62 5.12
N TYR A 94 11.23 33.76 5.98
CA TYR A 94 12.30 34.74 5.81
C TYR A 94 13.17 34.42 4.60
N MET A 95 13.59 33.16 4.42
CA MET A 95 14.33 32.73 3.22
C MET A 95 13.52 32.92 1.93
N VAL A 96 12.19 32.74 1.96
CA VAL A 96 11.32 32.94 0.78
C VAL A 96 11.13 34.42 0.47
N TYR A 97 11.08 35.27 1.51
CA TYR A 97 10.88 36.71 1.33
C TYR A 97 12.16 37.45 0.89
N TRP A 98 13.33 36.99 1.34
CA TRP A 98 14.63 37.63 1.07
C TRP A 98 15.50 36.87 0.07
N GLY A 99 15.08 35.66 -0.32
CA GLY A 99 15.72 34.85 -1.36
C GLY A 99 15.30 35.28 -2.76
#